data_AF-Q2J757-F1
#
_entry.id   AF-Q2J757-F1
#
_cell.length_a   1.000
_cell.length_b   1.000
_cell.length_c   1.000
_cell.angle_alpha   90.00
_cell.angle_beta   90.00
_cell.angle_gamma   90.00
#
_symmetry.space_group_name_H-M   'P 1'
#
loop_
_entity.id
_entity.type
_entity.pdbx_description
1 polymer ?
#
loop_
_entity_poly.entity_id
_entity_poly.type
_entity_poly.pdbx_seq_one_letter_code
_entity_poly.pdbx_strand_id
1 'polypeptide(L)'
;MPTAVAAPATKQAIGPGASGWEPAARPVGPWDTASLDDVLAAVPTLSWWNAKRQQAQRSVAGVELLLDWLGRVPGGWQDRWEHAEAMLGPRWATWSAAIPEPDRPCGERHRVVLTRGLACLLRMRLVRPSYPFLTTYGPTTTFAVVRDLVSPELFACAADAARACGGHSENVLRKALNVLTAIVIHTGGSLNEVTTGDLLAFQSATAPSRGSKIKIRISRAVGPAPGLVRPTRPRRYARGPAALAGPGPQCRLRPSGHPSPGGKQPALRVHSHDRYRVDRRADRHDH
;
A
#
# COMPACT_ATOMS: atom_id res chain seq x y z
N MET A 1 -51.42 -34.08 44.00
CA MET A 1 -50.17 -34.45 43.29
C MET A 1 -49.47 -33.17 42.86
N PRO A 2 -48.13 -33.12 42.91
CA PRO A 2 -47.43 -31.87 43.25
C PRO A 2 -47.13 -30.94 42.06
N THR A 3 -47.28 -29.64 42.30
CA THR A 3 -46.76 -28.56 41.48
C THR A 3 -45.22 -28.53 41.57
N ALA A 4 -44.53 -28.51 40.44
CA ALA A 4 -43.07 -28.35 40.42
C ALA A 4 -42.68 -26.88 40.65
N VAL A 5 -41.90 -26.61 41.70
CA VAL A 5 -41.36 -25.28 42.00
C VAL A 5 -40.06 -25.06 41.23
N ALA A 6 -39.98 -24.00 40.43
CA ALA A 6 -38.76 -23.62 39.74
C ALA A 6 -37.80 -22.89 40.70
N ALA A 7 -36.56 -23.38 40.79
CA ALA A 7 -35.49 -22.75 41.57
C ALA A 7 -34.94 -21.49 40.85
N PRO A 8 -34.42 -20.48 41.59
CA PRO A 8 -33.98 -19.21 40.99
C PRO A 8 -32.69 -19.36 40.17
N ALA A 9 -32.59 -18.56 39.10
CA ALA A 9 -31.44 -18.58 38.20
C ALA A 9 -30.14 -18.13 38.91
N THR A 10 -29.13 -19.01 38.92
CA THR A 10 -27.82 -18.71 39.51
C THR A 10 -27.12 -17.61 38.72
N LYS A 11 -26.96 -16.45 39.34
CA LYS A 11 -26.23 -15.28 38.83
C LYS A 11 -24.75 -15.64 38.62
N GLN A 12 -24.36 -16.02 37.41
CA GLN A 12 -22.97 -16.34 37.08
C GLN A 12 -22.06 -15.13 37.37
N ALA A 13 -20.97 -15.38 38.10
CA ALA A 13 -20.00 -14.36 38.46
C ALA A 13 -19.09 -14.03 37.27
N ILE A 14 -18.80 -12.75 37.05
CA ILE A 14 -17.84 -12.30 36.04
C ILE A 14 -16.43 -12.66 36.53
N GLY A 15 -15.82 -13.66 35.88
CA GLY A 15 -14.42 -14.04 36.13
C GLY A 15 -13.44 -12.96 35.64
N PRO A 16 -12.26 -12.83 36.26
CA PRO A 16 -11.34 -11.74 35.93
C PRO A 16 -10.50 -12.02 34.67
N GLY A 17 -10.46 -11.05 33.75
CA GLY A 17 -9.21 -10.73 33.05
C GLY A 17 -8.78 -11.60 31.86
N ALA A 18 -9.69 -12.30 31.17
CA ALA A 18 -9.36 -12.82 29.84
C ALA A 18 -9.32 -11.68 28.81
N SER A 19 -8.14 -11.35 28.28
CA SER A 19 -7.96 -10.38 27.18
C SER A 19 -8.34 -10.98 25.82
N GLY A 20 -9.52 -11.61 25.75
CA GLY A 20 -9.99 -12.38 24.62
C GLY A 20 -10.62 -11.52 23.53
N TRP A 21 -9.79 -10.98 22.63
CA TRP A 21 -10.19 -10.79 21.24
C TRP A 21 -9.63 -11.95 20.43
N GLU A 22 -10.09 -13.17 20.72
CA GLU A 22 -9.80 -14.31 19.85
C GLU A 22 -10.82 -14.24 18.69
N PRO A 23 -10.40 -13.90 17.46
CA PRO A 23 -11.34 -13.71 16.37
C PRO A 23 -11.98 -15.06 16.04
N ALA A 24 -13.31 -15.08 15.91
CA ALA A 24 -14.06 -16.26 15.50
C ALA A 24 -13.43 -16.90 14.25
N ALA A 25 -13.32 -18.23 14.24
CA ALA A 25 -12.49 -19.00 13.31
C ALA A 25 -12.58 -18.46 11.87
N ARG A 26 -11.47 -17.86 11.40
CA ARG A 26 -11.45 -17.08 10.16
C ARG A 26 -11.86 -17.98 8.98
N PRO A 27 -12.89 -17.63 8.19
CA PRO A 27 -13.32 -18.45 7.05
C PRO A 27 -12.16 -18.71 6.09
N VAL A 28 -12.01 -19.94 5.60
CA VAL A 28 -10.99 -20.32 4.61
C VAL A 28 -11.23 -19.52 3.32
N GLY A 29 -10.16 -18.93 2.76
CA GLY A 29 -10.26 -18.13 1.55
C GLY A 29 -10.48 -19.01 0.30
N PRO A 30 -11.16 -18.51 -0.76
CA PRO A 30 -11.43 -19.32 -1.96
C PRO A 30 -10.17 -19.74 -2.74
N TRP A 31 -9.03 -19.11 -2.45
CA TRP A 31 -7.71 -19.44 -3.01
C TRP A 31 -6.80 -20.18 -2.04
N ASP A 32 -7.20 -20.38 -0.78
CA ASP A 32 -6.28 -20.72 0.32
C ASP A 32 -5.60 -22.09 0.16
N THR A 33 -6.27 -23.02 -0.55
CA THR A 33 -5.78 -24.36 -0.89
C THR A 33 -5.39 -24.52 -2.36
N ALA A 34 -5.49 -23.46 -3.18
CA ALA A 34 -5.16 -23.51 -4.61
C ALA A 34 -3.65 -23.69 -4.84
N SER A 35 -3.25 -24.33 -5.95
CA SER A 35 -1.84 -24.48 -6.27
C SER A 35 -1.19 -23.15 -6.69
N LEU A 36 0.15 -23.12 -6.72
CA LEU A 36 0.89 -22.00 -7.28
C LEU A 36 0.46 -21.70 -8.72
N ASP A 37 0.34 -22.74 -9.55
CA ASP A 37 -0.01 -22.64 -10.95
C ASP A 37 -1.45 -22.15 -11.16
N ASP A 38 -2.41 -22.62 -10.36
CA ASP A 38 -3.81 -22.13 -10.39
C ASP A 38 -3.88 -20.62 -10.14
N VAL A 39 -3.13 -20.14 -9.13
CA VAL A 39 -3.10 -18.71 -8.77
C VAL A 39 -2.41 -17.89 -9.86
N LEU A 40 -1.29 -18.37 -10.41
CA LEU A 40 -0.59 -17.69 -11.52
C LEU A 40 -1.43 -17.68 -12.81
N ALA A 41 -2.21 -18.73 -13.08
CA ALA A 41 -3.14 -18.80 -14.21
C ALA A 41 -4.39 -17.93 -14.00
N ALA A 42 -4.86 -17.77 -12.76
CA ALA A 42 -6.00 -16.94 -12.42
C ALA A 42 -5.68 -15.43 -12.46
N VAL A 43 -4.50 -15.00 -12.01
CA VAL A 43 -4.13 -13.57 -11.94
C VAL A 43 -4.46 -12.77 -13.22
N PRO A 44 -4.17 -13.26 -14.44
CA PRO A 44 -4.49 -12.55 -15.69
C PRO A 44 -5.96 -12.53 -16.12
N THR A 45 -6.84 -13.34 -15.53
CA THR A 45 -8.26 -13.45 -15.93
C THR A 45 -9.19 -12.54 -15.12
N LEU A 46 -8.68 -11.94 -14.05
CA LEU A 46 -9.46 -11.11 -13.12
C LEU A 46 -9.92 -9.80 -13.77
N SER A 47 -11.15 -9.37 -13.48
CA SER A 47 -11.78 -8.18 -14.09
C SER A 47 -11.01 -6.87 -13.91
N TRP A 48 -10.21 -6.75 -12.85
CA TRP A 48 -9.35 -5.60 -12.58
C TRP A 48 -7.98 -5.64 -13.31
N TRP A 49 -7.68 -6.72 -14.04
CA TRP A 49 -6.39 -6.93 -14.70
C TRP A 49 -6.27 -6.19 -16.04
N ASN A 50 -6.01 -4.88 -15.96
CA ASN A 50 -5.79 -3.99 -17.11
C ASN A 50 -4.30 -3.64 -17.35
N ALA A 51 -3.39 -4.51 -16.91
CA ALA A 51 -1.95 -4.26 -16.97
C ALA A 51 -1.37 -4.44 -18.39
N LYS A 52 -0.57 -3.46 -18.85
CA LYS A 52 0.25 -3.60 -20.07
C LYS A 52 1.18 -4.82 -19.95
N ARG A 53 1.47 -5.54 -21.05
CA ARG A 53 2.19 -6.84 -21.04
C ARG A 53 3.43 -6.90 -20.12
N GLN A 54 4.31 -5.88 -20.14
CA GLN A 54 5.48 -5.82 -19.24
C GLN A 54 5.12 -5.65 -17.76
N GLN A 55 4.08 -4.87 -17.45
CA GLN A 55 3.57 -4.69 -16.09
C GLN A 55 2.86 -5.97 -15.61
N ALA A 56 2.10 -6.63 -16.49
CA ALA A 56 1.48 -7.93 -16.22
C ALA A 56 2.55 -8.97 -15.85
N GLN A 57 3.58 -9.14 -16.68
CA GLN A 57 4.72 -10.03 -16.42
C GLN A 57 5.42 -9.73 -15.09
N ARG A 58 5.68 -8.45 -14.76
CA ARG A 58 6.31 -8.06 -13.49
C ARG A 58 5.41 -8.27 -12.28
N SER A 59 4.08 -8.18 -12.42
CA SER A 59 3.14 -8.52 -11.36
C SER A 59 3.07 -10.03 -11.14
N VAL A 60 3.01 -10.84 -12.21
CA VAL A 60 3.02 -12.31 -12.15
C VAL A 60 4.32 -12.83 -11.51
N ALA A 61 5.49 -12.37 -11.96
CA ALA A 61 6.77 -12.73 -11.33
C ALA A 61 6.86 -12.28 -9.86
N GLY A 62 6.13 -11.21 -9.48
CA GLY A 62 5.99 -10.81 -8.09
C GLY A 62 5.10 -11.74 -7.26
N VAL A 63 4.05 -12.31 -7.86
CA VAL A 63 3.20 -13.33 -7.22
C VAL A 63 3.99 -14.64 -7.07
N GLU A 64 4.68 -15.08 -8.12
CA GLU A 64 5.53 -16.27 -8.17
C GLU A 64 6.58 -16.27 -7.05
N LEU A 65 7.39 -15.21 -6.93
CA LEU A 65 8.41 -15.06 -5.88
C LEU A 65 7.84 -15.04 -4.46
N LEU A 66 6.60 -14.56 -4.26
CA LEU A 66 5.94 -14.58 -2.95
C LEU A 66 5.45 -15.96 -2.58
N LEU A 67 4.79 -16.63 -3.52
CA LEU A 67 4.12 -17.90 -3.28
C LEU A 67 5.11 -19.07 -3.26
N ASP A 68 6.22 -19.02 -4.01
CA ASP A 68 7.36 -19.93 -3.79
C ASP A 68 7.92 -19.77 -2.36
N TRP A 69 8.19 -18.55 -1.93
CA TRP A 69 8.77 -18.27 -0.62
C TRP A 69 7.85 -18.71 0.53
N LEU A 70 6.55 -18.41 0.43
CA LEU A 70 5.52 -18.87 1.38
C LEU A 70 5.33 -20.39 1.33
N GLY A 71 5.42 -21.02 0.15
CA GLY A 71 5.23 -22.45 -0.08
C GLY A 71 6.28 -23.36 0.57
N ARG A 72 7.35 -22.78 1.14
CA ARG A 72 8.36 -23.48 1.95
C ARG A 72 7.86 -23.85 3.36
N VAL A 73 6.67 -23.37 3.75
CA VAL A 73 5.99 -23.67 5.02
C VAL A 73 4.70 -24.47 4.71
N PRO A 74 4.37 -25.53 5.47
CA PRO A 74 3.11 -26.26 5.31
C PRO A 74 1.90 -25.44 5.80
N GLY A 75 0.69 -25.84 5.41
CA GLY A 75 -0.58 -25.13 5.70
C GLY A 75 -1.20 -24.49 4.46
N GLY A 76 -2.31 -23.76 4.63
CA GLY A 76 -2.91 -22.91 3.60
C GLY A 76 -2.10 -21.64 3.34
N TRP A 77 -2.45 -20.87 2.31
CA TRP A 77 -1.74 -19.62 2.01
C TRP A 77 -1.88 -18.57 3.12
N GLN A 78 -3.01 -18.53 3.82
CA GLN A 78 -3.21 -17.70 5.01
C GLN A 78 -2.31 -18.17 6.17
N ASP A 79 -2.20 -19.48 6.42
CA ASP A 79 -1.34 -20.02 7.49
C ASP A 79 0.15 -19.67 7.25
N ARG A 80 0.61 -19.90 6.01
CA ARG A 80 1.96 -19.55 5.55
C ARG A 80 2.23 -18.05 5.73
N TRP A 81 1.22 -17.23 5.44
CA TRP A 81 1.28 -15.78 5.57
C TRP A 81 1.35 -15.32 7.03
N GLU A 82 0.51 -15.86 7.90
CA GLU A 82 0.52 -15.53 9.34
C GLU A 82 1.81 -16.01 10.01
N HIS A 83 2.34 -17.18 9.62
CA HIS A 83 3.67 -17.64 10.02
C HIS A 83 4.77 -16.66 9.56
N ALA A 84 4.74 -16.21 8.30
CA ALA A 84 5.69 -15.25 7.76
C ALA A 84 5.63 -13.88 8.47
N GLU A 85 4.42 -13.36 8.75
CA GLU A 85 4.26 -12.13 9.55
C GLU A 85 4.80 -12.30 10.97
N ALA A 86 4.49 -13.41 11.65
CA ALA A 86 4.94 -13.67 13.01
C ALA A 86 6.48 -13.81 13.10
N MET A 87 7.10 -14.50 12.13
CA MET A 87 8.55 -14.76 12.12
C MET A 87 9.36 -13.49 11.82
N LEU A 88 8.83 -12.56 11.01
CA LEU A 88 9.47 -11.28 10.73
C LEU A 88 9.13 -10.17 11.75
N GLY A 89 7.90 -10.12 12.24
CA GLY A 89 7.44 -9.18 13.27
C GLY A 89 7.83 -7.73 12.96
N PRO A 90 8.52 -7.00 13.87
CA PRO A 90 8.98 -5.63 13.63
C PRO A 90 9.89 -5.45 12.40
N ARG A 91 10.55 -6.52 11.91
CA ARG A 91 11.37 -6.48 10.69
C ARG A 91 10.53 -6.47 9.41
N TRP A 92 9.20 -6.58 9.51
CA TRP A 92 8.32 -6.49 8.34
C TRP A 92 8.43 -5.14 7.60
N ALA A 93 8.85 -4.04 8.24
CA ALA A 93 9.16 -2.79 7.53
C ALA A 93 10.21 -2.95 6.38
N THR A 94 11.03 -4.03 6.46
CA THR A 94 12.06 -4.45 5.51
C THR A 94 11.80 -5.85 4.93
N TRP A 95 10.56 -6.35 4.97
CA TRP A 95 10.17 -7.73 4.62
C TRP A 95 10.73 -8.25 3.29
N SER A 96 10.84 -7.39 2.28
CA SER A 96 11.36 -7.71 0.95
C SER A 96 12.85 -8.11 0.93
N ALA A 97 13.55 -8.08 2.07
CA ALA A 97 14.92 -8.59 2.22
C ALA A 97 14.98 -9.99 2.85
N ALA A 98 13.84 -10.56 3.25
CA ALA A 98 13.72 -11.94 3.73
C ALA A 98 13.38 -12.94 2.60
N ILE A 99 13.05 -12.42 1.42
CA ILE A 99 12.84 -13.17 0.18
C ILE A 99 14.12 -13.04 -0.66
N PRO A 100 14.69 -14.14 -1.20
CA PRO A 100 15.85 -14.07 -2.08
C PRO A 100 15.55 -13.28 -3.37
N GLU A 101 16.50 -12.46 -3.82
CA GLU A 101 16.44 -11.92 -5.18
C GLU A 101 16.73 -13.06 -6.19
N PRO A 102 15.99 -13.17 -7.31
CA PRO A 102 16.24 -14.20 -8.32
C PRO A 102 17.52 -13.91 -9.11
N ASP A 103 18.23 -14.96 -9.53
CA ASP A 103 19.50 -14.90 -10.30
C ASP A 103 19.42 -14.05 -11.58
N ARG A 104 18.22 -13.82 -12.11
CA ARG A 104 17.94 -12.94 -13.25
C ARG A 104 16.92 -11.86 -12.89
N PRO A 105 17.35 -10.70 -12.36
CA PRO A 105 16.45 -9.60 -12.02
C PRO A 105 15.70 -9.04 -13.24
N CYS A 106 14.41 -8.76 -13.11
CA CYS A 106 13.55 -8.30 -14.22
C CYS A 106 13.72 -6.80 -14.61
N GLY A 107 14.88 -6.21 -14.29
CA GLY A 107 15.21 -4.80 -14.52
C GLY A 107 14.51 -3.81 -13.61
N GLU A 108 13.80 -4.26 -12.57
CA GLU A 108 13.11 -3.43 -11.59
C GLU A 108 13.52 -3.86 -10.17
N ARG A 109 13.59 -2.92 -9.22
CA ARG A 109 14.04 -3.20 -7.84
C ARG A 109 13.17 -4.28 -7.20
N HIS A 110 13.78 -5.34 -6.64
CA HIS A 110 13.08 -6.51 -6.10
C HIS A 110 11.89 -6.17 -5.18
N ARG A 111 12.06 -5.23 -4.23
CA ARG A 111 10.97 -4.72 -3.37
C ARG A 111 9.74 -4.22 -4.15
N VAL A 112 9.91 -3.61 -5.32
CA VAL A 112 8.81 -3.11 -6.17
C VAL A 112 8.07 -4.26 -6.84
N VAL A 113 8.81 -5.27 -7.31
CA VAL A 113 8.27 -6.51 -7.89
C VAL A 113 7.40 -7.24 -6.86
N LEU A 114 7.94 -7.49 -5.67
CA LEU A 114 7.21 -8.09 -4.54
C LEU A 114 6.01 -7.24 -4.08
N THR A 115 6.16 -5.90 -4.04
CA THR A 115 5.04 -4.99 -3.71
C THR A 115 3.89 -5.10 -4.70
N ARG A 116 4.16 -5.38 -5.99
CA ARG A 116 3.13 -5.65 -7.00
C ARG A 116 2.54 -7.06 -6.89
N GLY A 117 3.34 -8.07 -6.61
CA GLY A 117 2.84 -9.42 -6.33
C GLY A 117 1.82 -9.42 -5.20
N LEU A 118 2.21 -8.83 -4.08
CA LEU A 118 1.38 -8.66 -2.89
C LEU A 118 0.12 -7.84 -3.19
N ALA A 119 0.23 -6.80 -4.02
CA ALA A 119 -0.93 -6.04 -4.47
C ALA A 119 -1.94 -6.90 -5.24
N CYS A 120 -1.51 -7.97 -5.91
CA CYS A 120 -2.40 -8.93 -6.57
C CYS A 120 -3.02 -9.90 -5.54
N LEU A 121 -2.22 -10.49 -4.64
CA LEU A 121 -2.71 -11.40 -3.59
C LEU A 121 -3.84 -10.77 -2.76
N LEU A 122 -3.72 -9.49 -2.42
CA LEU A 122 -4.72 -8.75 -1.63
C LEU A 122 -6.01 -8.44 -2.42
N ARG A 123 -5.93 -8.27 -3.74
CA ARG A 123 -7.12 -8.10 -4.61
C ARG A 123 -7.82 -9.42 -4.88
N MET A 124 -7.07 -10.52 -4.88
CA MET A 124 -7.61 -11.89 -4.90
C MET A 124 -8.18 -12.33 -3.54
N ARG A 125 -7.90 -11.57 -2.47
CA ARG A 125 -8.22 -11.94 -1.08
C ARG A 125 -7.57 -13.26 -0.62
N LEU A 126 -6.43 -13.58 -1.22
CA LEU A 126 -5.67 -14.82 -0.99
C LEU A 126 -4.94 -14.80 0.35
N VAL A 127 -4.46 -13.62 0.77
CA VAL A 127 -3.94 -13.38 2.13
C VAL A 127 -4.67 -12.21 2.78
N ARG A 128 -4.84 -12.28 4.11
CA ARG A 128 -5.42 -11.24 4.97
C ARG A 128 -4.36 -10.80 6.00
N PRO A 129 -3.60 -9.72 5.73
CA PRO A 129 -2.52 -9.28 6.62
C PRO A 129 -3.03 -8.61 7.90
N SER A 130 -2.15 -8.45 8.88
CA SER A 130 -2.47 -7.78 10.14
C SER A 130 -2.70 -6.26 10.01
N TYR A 131 -3.34 -5.62 11.00
CA TYR A 131 -3.50 -4.16 11.01
C TYR A 131 -2.16 -3.37 11.04
N PRO A 132 -1.13 -3.77 11.82
CA PRO A 132 0.20 -3.18 11.75
C PRO A 132 0.86 -3.34 10.36
N PHE A 133 0.63 -4.46 9.69
CA PHE A 133 1.06 -4.66 8.31
C PHE A 133 0.39 -3.66 7.37
N LEU A 134 -0.94 -3.61 7.34
CA LEU A 134 -1.70 -2.87 6.34
C LEU A 134 -1.46 -1.36 6.41
N THR A 135 -1.26 -0.85 7.63
CA THR A 135 -0.84 0.55 7.85
C THR A 135 0.60 0.84 7.42
N THR A 136 1.51 -0.14 7.51
CA THR A 136 2.91 -0.02 7.04
C THR A 136 3.03 -0.18 5.52
N TYR A 137 2.18 -1.01 4.91
CA TYR A 137 2.21 -1.34 3.48
C TYR A 137 1.66 -0.20 2.59
N GLY A 138 0.57 0.45 3.01
CA GLY A 138 0.10 1.75 2.52
C GLY A 138 -0.14 2.00 1.01
N PRO A 139 -0.56 1.06 0.13
CA PRO A 139 -0.70 1.33 -1.31
C PRO A 139 -2.13 1.77 -1.64
N THR A 140 -2.32 3.08 -1.72
CA THR A 140 -3.61 3.73 -1.99
C THR A 140 -4.32 3.25 -3.25
N THR A 141 -3.57 2.81 -4.27
CA THR A 141 -4.14 2.27 -5.52
C THR A 141 -4.69 0.86 -5.37
N THR A 142 -4.02 -0.02 -4.60
CA THR A 142 -4.57 -1.34 -4.26
C THR A 142 -5.82 -1.21 -3.40
N PHE A 143 -5.84 -0.26 -2.47
CA PHE A 143 -7.01 0.04 -1.65
C PHE A 143 -8.13 0.76 -2.42
N ALA A 144 -7.87 1.29 -3.63
CA ALA A 144 -8.95 1.69 -4.54
C ALA A 144 -9.60 0.44 -5.15
N VAL A 145 -8.80 -0.38 -5.84
CA VAL A 145 -9.27 -1.59 -6.52
C VAL A 145 -10.01 -2.55 -5.58
N VAL A 146 -9.58 -2.72 -4.32
CA VAL A 146 -10.32 -3.57 -3.35
C VAL A 146 -11.71 -3.00 -3.01
N ARG A 147 -11.88 -1.68 -2.92
CA ARG A 147 -13.21 -1.07 -2.69
C ARG A 147 -14.12 -1.28 -3.89
N ASP A 148 -13.56 -1.08 -5.09
CA ASP A 148 -14.26 -1.24 -6.37
C ASP A 148 -14.71 -2.70 -6.61
N LEU A 149 -14.05 -3.68 -5.99
CA LEU A 149 -14.36 -5.12 -6.10
C LEU A 149 -15.27 -5.67 -5.00
N VAL A 150 -15.20 -5.15 -3.77
CA VAL A 150 -15.83 -5.78 -2.60
C VAL A 150 -17.14 -5.12 -2.20
N SER A 151 -17.26 -3.79 -2.28
CA SER A 151 -18.49 -3.07 -1.89
C SER A 151 -18.56 -1.66 -2.52
N PRO A 152 -18.49 -1.51 -3.85
CA PRO A 152 -18.35 -0.20 -4.50
C PRO A 152 -19.44 0.80 -4.11
N GLU A 153 -20.70 0.37 -4.03
CA GLU A 153 -21.84 1.19 -3.64
C GLU A 153 -21.73 1.65 -2.18
N LEU A 154 -21.38 0.75 -1.26
CA LEU A 154 -21.25 1.08 0.17
C LEU A 154 -20.06 2.02 0.41
N PHE A 155 -18.95 1.84 -0.31
CA PHE A 155 -17.80 2.76 -0.24
C PHE A 155 -18.10 4.12 -0.87
N ALA A 156 -18.98 4.20 -1.88
CA ALA A 156 -19.49 5.47 -2.39
C ALA A 156 -20.42 6.16 -1.37
N CYS A 157 -21.42 5.45 -0.84
CA CYS A 157 -22.33 5.98 0.18
C CYS A 157 -21.57 6.46 1.44
N ALA A 158 -20.57 5.72 1.90
CA ALA A 158 -19.72 6.13 3.03
C ALA A 158 -18.91 7.40 2.71
N ALA A 159 -18.45 7.56 1.46
CA ALA A 159 -17.74 8.75 1.04
C ALA A 159 -18.65 9.99 0.92
N ASP A 160 -19.86 9.82 0.41
CA ASP A 160 -20.81 10.92 0.21
C ASP A 160 -21.49 11.34 1.52
N ALA A 161 -21.76 10.41 2.44
CA ALA A 161 -22.16 10.74 3.81
C ALA A 161 -21.07 11.58 4.52
N ALA A 162 -19.80 11.18 4.41
CA ALA A 162 -18.68 11.93 4.98
C ALA A 162 -18.45 13.32 4.33
N ARG A 163 -18.87 13.51 3.07
CA ARG A 163 -18.91 14.83 2.41
C ARG A 163 -20.09 15.67 2.88
N ALA A 164 -21.28 15.07 3.03
CA ALA A 164 -22.49 15.74 3.48
C ALA A 164 -22.38 16.30 4.90
N CYS A 165 -21.63 15.64 5.79
CA CYS A 165 -21.30 16.17 7.13
C CYS A 165 -20.40 17.41 7.10
N GLY A 166 -19.76 17.74 5.98
CA GLY A 166 -18.87 18.89 5.83
C GLY A 166 -17.57 18.79 6.63
N GLY A 167 -16.83 19.91 6.72
CA GLY A 167 -15.65 20.06 7.60
C GLY A 167 -14.41 19.20 7.28
N HIS A 168 -14.48 18.25 6.36
CA HIS A 168 -13.39 17.31 6.05
C HIS A 168 -12.75 17.61 4.68
N SER A 169 -11.41 17.57 4.63
CA SER A 169 -10.70 17.61 3.35
C SER A 169 -10.67 16.22 2.68
N GLU A 170 -10.56 16.17 1.36
CA GLU A 170 -10.45 14.92 0.60
C GLU A 170 -9.25 14.05 1.06
N ASN A 171 -8.21 14.66 1.66
CA ASN A 171 -7.10 13.94 2.29
C ASN A 171 -7.46 13.25 3.61
N VAL A 172 -8.44 13.75 4.36
CA VAL A 172 -9.01 13.09 5.54
C VAL A 172 -9.96 11.99 5.09
N LEU A 173 -10.85 12.27 4.13
CA LEU A 173 -11.75 11.28 3.55
C LEU A 173 -11.01 10.06 2.99
N ARG A 174 -9.99 10.29 2.15
CA ARG A 174 -9.13 9.22 1.60
C ARG A 174 -8.42 8.41 2.69
N LYS A 175 -8.07 9.00 3.84
CA LYS A 175 -7.52 8.25 4.98
C LYS A 175 -8.59 7.38 5.66
N ALA A 176 -9.78 7.90 5.88
CA ALA A 176 -10.89 7.13 6.46
C ALA A 176 -11.28 5.93 5.57
N LEU A 177 -11.42 6.16 4.25
CA LEU A 177 -11.69 5.10 3.28
C LEU A 177 -10.58 4.04 3.26
N ASN A 178 -9.30 4.44 3.39
CA ASN A 178 -8.18 3.50 3.50
C ASN A 178 -8.22 2.67 4.80
N VAL A 179 -8.66 3.24 5.93
CA VAL A 179 -8.85 2.50 7.20
C VAL A 179 -9.96 1.45 7.04
N LEU A 180 -11.12 1.85 6.52
CA LEU A 180 -12.22 0.93 6.23
C LEU A 180 -11.81 -0.18 5.25
N THR A 181 -10.99 0.15 4.24
CA THR A 181 -10.45 -0.85 3.31
C THR A 181 -9.48 -1.81 4.00
N ALA A 182 -8.62 -1.33 4.91
CA ALA A 182 -7.72 -2.19 5.67
C ALA A 182 -8.50 -3.16 6.60
N ILE A 183 -9.63 -2.72 7.14
CA ILE A 183 -10.54 -3.59 7.91
C ILE A 183 -11.16 -4.66 7.00
N VAL A 184 -11.75 -4.28 5.86
CA VAL A 184 -12.31 -5.21 4.87
C VAL A 184 -11.28 -6.21 4.32
N ILE A 185 -10.00 -5.83 4.23
CA ILE A 185 -8.90 -6.74 3.87
C ILE A 185 -8.58 -7.70 5.04
N HIS A 186 -8.50 -7.22 6.27
CA HIS A 186 -8.13 -8.04 7.43
C HIS A 186 -9.21 -9.06 7.81
N THR A 187 -10.48 -8.65 7.88
CA THR A 187 -11.59 -9.54 8.26
C THR A 187 -11.92 -10.55 7.15
N GLY A 188 -11.73 -10.16 5.89
CA GLY A 188 -12.21 -10.91 4.73
C GLY A 188 -13.70 -10.71 4.43
N GLY A 189 -14.40 -9.86 5.19
CA GLY A 189 -15.82 -9.53 4.98
C GLY A 189 -16.07 -8.45 3.92
N SER A 190 -17.27 -7.88 3.94
CA SER A 190 -17.76 -6.77 3.13
C SER A 190 -17.95 -5.51 3.99
N LEU A 191 -18.19 -4.33 3.40
CA LEU A 191 -18.21 -3.09 4.20
C LEU A 191 -19.40 -3.03 5.19
N ASN A 192 -20.52 -3.68 4.89
CA ASN A 192 -21.68 -3.81 5.79
C ASN A 192 -21.43 -4.78 6.96
N GLU A 193 -20.37 -5.57 6.93
CA GLU A 193 -19.98 -6.48 8.02
C GLU A 193 -18.96 -5.84 8.99
N VAL A 194 -18.48 -4.62 8.68
CA VAL A 194 -17.53 -3.88 9.53
C VAL A 194 -18.24 -3.32 10.76
N THR A 195 -17.80 -3.76 11.94
CA THR A 195 -18.39 -3.37 13.22
C THR A 195 -17.59 -2.27 13.93
N THR A 196 -18.20 -1.67 14.97
CA THR A 196 -17.48 -0.83 15.94
C THR A 196 -16.34 -1.58 16.64
N GLY A 197 -16.47 -2.91 16.81
CA GLY A 197 -15.42 -3.76 17.35
C GLY A 197 -14.17 -3.78 16.47
N ASP A 198 -14.35 -3.88 15.15
CA ASP A 198 -13.25 -3.85 14.18
C ASP A 198 -12.54 -2.50 14.14
N LEU A 199 -13.29 -1.41 14.23
CA LEU A 199 -12.73 -0.05 14.34
C LEU A 199 -11.87 0.11 15.61
N LEU A 200 -12.33 -0.43 16.75
CA LEU A 200 -11.58 -0.42 18.00
C LEU A 200 -10.37 -1.37 17.97
N ALA A 201 -10.48 -2.53 17.32
CA ALA A 201 -9.37 -3.47 17.12
C ALA A 201 -8.29 -2.85 16.21
N PHE A 202 -8.70 -2.24 15.09
CA PHE A 202 -7.80 -1.47 14.22
C PHE A 202 -7.10 -0.35 14.99
N GLN A 203 -7.86 0.46 15.74
CA GLN A 203 -7.29 1.55 16.54
C GLN A 203 -6.29 1.02 17.59
N SER A 204 -6.61 -0.08 18.26
CA SER A 204 -5.77 -0.66 19.31
C SER A 204 -4.46 -1.24 18.74
N ALA A 205 -4.54 -1.94 17.60
CA ALA A 205 -3.39 -2.53 16.92
C ALA A 205 -2.49 -1.51 16.20
N THR A 206 -3.03 -0.33 15.85
CA THR A 206 -2.29 0.73 15.13
C THR A 206 -1.94 1.94 16.00
N ALA A 207 -2.36 1.95 17.27
CA ALA A 207 -1.98 2.95 18.24
C ALA A 207 -0.45 2.99 18.42
N PRO A 208 0.20 4.17 18.36
CA PRO A 208 1.63 4.27 18.60
C PRO A 208 2.00 3.75 20.00
N SER A 209 2.79 2.67 20.04
CA SER A 209 3.24 2.03 21.29
C SER A 209 3.85 3.06 22.24
N ARG A 210 3.16 3.34 23.35
CA ARG A 210 3.43 4.51 24.22
C ARG A 210 4.83 4.53 24.85
N GLY A 211 5.61 3.44 24.76
CA GLY A 211 6.98 3.33 25.25
C GLY A 211 8.10 3.78 24.28
N SER A 212 7.89 3.82 22.97
CA SER A 212 8.98 4.04 21.99
C SER A 212 9.39 5.52 21.80
N LYS A 213 9.43 6.29 22.88
CA LYS A 213 9.87 7.71 22.91
C LYS A 213 11.05 7.99 23.86
N ILE A 214 11.85 6.98 24.22
CA ILE A 214 13.12 7.19 24.96
C ILE A 214 14.30 6.56 24.20
N LYS A 215 14.89 7.35 23.29
CA LYS A 215 16.33 7.35 22.92
C LYS A 215 16.60 8.42 21.85
N ILE A 216 17.07 9.60 22.28
CA ILE A 216 18.05 10.53 21.64
C ILE A 216 17.97 11.88 22.40
N ARG A 217 18.64 11.93 23.56
CA ARG A 217 19.44 13.07 24.06
C ARG A 217 19.94 12.75 25.48
N ILE A 218 21.09 12.09 25.56
CA ILE A 218 21.96 12.18 26.75
C ILE A 218 23.24 12.86 26.28
N SER A 219 23.19 14.19 26.29
CA SER A 219 24.35 15.07 26.07
C SER A 219 24.49 16.00 27.27
N ARG A 220 24.60 15.37 28.45
CA ARG A 220 25.20 15.85 29.70
C ARG A 220 25.40 17.37 29.80
N ALA A 221 24.34 18.09 30.15
CA ALA A 221 24.44 19.49 30.58
C ALA A 221 24.88 19.56 32.05
N VAL A 222 26.18 19.38 32.30
CA VAL A 222 26.83 19.74 33.57
C VAL A 222 28.00 20.65 33.21
N GLY A 223 27.79 21.96 33.31
CA GLY A 223 28.81 22.97 33.01
C GLY A 223 29.58 23.40 34.27
N PRO A 224 30.87 23.72 34.15
CA PRO A 224 31.56 24.62 35.07
C PRO A 224 31.36 26.10 34.68
N ALA A 225 31.79 26.99 35.57
CA ALA A 225 31.54 28.44 35.54
C ALA A 225 32.42 29.22 34.52
N PRO A 226 32.18 30.53 34.27
CA PRO A 226 32.76 31.23 33.14
C PRO A 226 34.15 31.84 33.41
N GLY A 227 34.95 31.95 32.34
CA GLY A 227 36.13 32.82 32.31
C GLY A 227 37.30 32.27 31.48
N LEU A 228 37.51 32.86 30.29
CA LEU A 228 38.82 33.30 29.73
C LEU A 228 38.76 33.47 28.19
N VAL A 229 39.14 34.68 27.76
CA VAL A 229 39.79 35.08 26.49
C VAL A 229 39.45 34.34 25.18
N ARG A 230 38.87 35.07 24.23
CA ARG A 230 38.87 34.74 22.79
C ARG A 230 40.25 35.00 22.15
N PRO A 231 40.76 34.09 21.31
CA PRO A 231 41.70 34.43 20.23
C PRO A 231 40.96 34.89 18.95
N THR A 232 41.58 35.81 18.22
CA THR A 232 41.09 36.41 16.97
C THR A 232 41.23 35.50 15.75
N ARG A 233 40.33 35.65 14.77
CA ARG A 233 40.57 35.19 13.38
C ARG A 233 41.49 36.18 12.66
N PRO A 234 42.52 35.74 11.93
CA PRO A 234 43.12 36.51 10.84
C PRO A 234 42.35 36.29 9.52
N ARG A 235 42.43 37.27 8.63
CA ARG A 235 41.88 37.29 7.26
C ARG A 235 42.91 38.01 6.39
N ARG A 236 43.37 37.45 5.26
CA ARG A 236 43.78 38.17 4.01
C ARG A 236 44.44 37.25 2.95
N TYR A 237 43.90 37.36 1.73
CA TYR A 237 44.52 37.34 0.38
C TYR A 237 45.91 36.75 0.06
N ALA A 238 45.88 35.75 -0.84
CA ALA A 238 46.44 35.74 -2.22
C ALA A 238 47.94 35.92 -2.54
N ARG A 239 48.47 34.95 -3.33
CA ARG A 239 49.13 35.16 -4.64
C ARG A 239 49.41 33.81 -5.35
N GLY A 240 49.52 33.82 -6.69
CA GLY A 240 50.17 32.77 -7.50
C GLY A 240 51.62 33.16 -7.85
N PRO A 241 52.30 32.55 -8.87
CA PRO A 241 51.79 31.77 -10.00
C PRO A 241 52.21 30.26 -9.87
N ALA A 242 52.49 29.39 -10.86
CA ALA A 242 52.74 29.55 -12.31
C ALA A 242 52.39 28.31 -13.18
N ALA A 243 52.93 28.30 -14.40
CA ALA A 243 52.59 27.47 -15.56
C ALA A 243 53.53 26.27 -15.82
N LEU A 244 53.09 25.31 -16.66
CA LEU A 244 53.77 24.96 -17.93
C LEU A 244 52.96 23.99 -18.82
N ALA A 245 53.21 24.08 -20.14
CA ALA A 245 52.87 23.14 -21.24
C ALA A 245 51.39 22.81 -21.60
N GLY A 246 51.13 22.69 -22.91
CA GLY A 246 49.88 22.20 -23.54
C GLY A 246 50.17 21.00 -24.47
N PRO A 247 49.52 20.80 -25.65
CA PRO A 247 48.60 21.69 -26.39
C PRO A 247 47.23 21.05 -26.77
N GLY A 248 46.40 21.79 -27.54
CA GLY A 248 45.15 21.29 -28.18
C GLY A 248 45.36 20.69 -29.59
N PRO A 249 44.32 20.57 -30.44
CA PRO A 249 43.58 21.76 -30.89
C PRO A 249 42.06 21.66 -31.16
N GLN A 250 41.37 22.78 -30.87
CA GLN A 250 40.35 23.49 -31.68
C GLN A 250 39.15 22.76 -32.33
N CYS A 251 37.95 23.22 -31.97
CA CYS A 251 36.80 23.32 -32.90
C CYS A 251 36.49 24.81 -33.16
N ARG A 252 36.13 25.18 -34.40
CA ARG A 252 35.75 26.56 -34.77
C ARG A 252 34.23 26.76 -34.83
N LEU A 253 33.78 27.94 -34.42
CA LEU A 253 32.45 28.50 -34.70
C LEU A 253 32.52 29.40 -35.94
N ARG A 254 31.46 29.44 -36.78
CA ARG A 254 30.68 30.66 -37.13
C ARG A 254 29.52 30.35 -38.12
N PRO A 255 28.54 31.26 -38.34
CA PRO A 255 27.13 30.86 -38.44
C PRO A 255 26.36 31.53 -39.60
N SER A 256 25.03 31.69 -39.41
CA SER A 256 24.09 32.69 -39.97
C SER A 256 22.98 32.13 -40.88
N GLY A 257 21.78 32.74 -40.82
CA GLY A 257 20.59 32.30 -41.57
C GLY A 257 19.26 32.51 -40.82
N HIS A 258 18.84 33.77 -40.65
CA HIS A 258 17.44 34.13 -40.32
C HIS A 258 16.76 34.63 -41.62
N PRO A 259 15.42 34.53 -41.78
CA PRO A 259 14.51 35.44 -41.07
C PRO A 259 13.13 34.85 -40.67
N SER A 260 12.29 35.70 -40.08
CA SER A 260 10.83 35.54 -39.87
C SER A 260 10.11 36.66 -40.68
N PRO A 261 8.79 36.62 -40.95
CA PRO A 261 7.82 37.14 -39.96
C PRO A 261 6.34 36.61 -40.02
N GLY A 262 5.65 36.72 -38.88
CA GLY A 262 4.17 36.89 -38.79
C GLY A 262 3.28 35.63 -38.83
N GLY A 263 2.13 35.59 -38.15
CA GLY A 263 1.57 36.53 -37.17
C GLY A 263 0.12 36.22 -36.72
N LYS A 264 -0.34 36.95 -35.69
CA LYS A 264 -1.70 36.98 -35.07
C LYS A 264 -2.13 35.83 -34.13
N GLN A 265 -2.64 36.27 -32.97
CA GLN A 265 -3.51 35.55 -32.00
C GLN A 265 -4.97 36.08 -32.16
N PRO A 266 -5.93 35.73 -31.28
CA PRO A 266 -6.40 34.41 -30.83
C PRO A 266 -7.93 34.25 -31.06
N ALA A 267 -8.51 33.09 -30.71
CA ALA A 267 -9.96 32.95 -30.51
C ALA A 267 -10.31 31.89 -29.45
N LEU A 268 -11.30 32.18 -28.60
CA LEU A 268 -11.99 31.17 -27.78
C LEU A 268 -13.15 30.55 -28.57
N ARG A 269 -13.45 29.27 -28.31
CA ARG A 269 -14.84 28.79 -28.23
C ARG A 269 -14.97 27.55 -27.34
N VAL A 270 -16.21 27.22 -27.02
CA VAL A 270 -16.67 26.29 -25.98
C VAL A 270 -17.68 25.30 -26.60
N HIS A 271 -17.99 24.19 -25.91
CA HIS A 271 -18.98 23.15 -26.28
C HIS A 271 -18.57 22.21 -27.44
N SER A 272 -19.03 20.95 -27.53
CA SER A 272 -19.67 20.04 -26.56
C SER A 272 -19.51 18.56 -27.07
N HIS A 273 -20.07 17.60 -26.33
CA HIS A 273 -20.53 16.26 -26.72
C HIS A 273 -20.38 15.83 -28.20
N ASP A 274 -19.92 14.59 -28.42
CA ASP A 274 -20.88 13.52 -28.76
C ASP A 274 -20.42 12.12 -28.29
N ARG A 275 -21.33 11.14 -28.37
CA ARG A 275 -21.22 9.75 -27.91
C ARG A 275 -20.92 8.82 -29.07
N TYR A 276 -19.99 7.89 -28.92
CA TYR A 276 -19.84 6.79 -29.87
C TYR A 276 -20.96 5.76 -29.72
N ARG A 277 -21.92 5.78 -30.64
CA ARG A 277 -22.96 4.78 -30.82
C ARG A 277 -22.46 3.74 -31.82
N VAL A 278 -22.29 2.49 -31.38
CA VAL A 278 -21.95 1.37 -32.28
C VAL A 278 -23.25 0.70 -32.72
N ASP A 279 -23.62 0.90 -33.99
CA ASP A 279 -24.75 0.21 -34.60
C ASP A 279 -24.39 -1.20 -35.06
N ARG A 280 -25.35 -2.12 -34.96
CA ARG A 280 -25.25 -3.46 -35.54
C ARG A 280 -25.62 -3.40 -37.02
N ARG A 281 -24.86 -4.09 -37.87
CA ARG A 281 -25.36 -4.59 -39.16
C ARG A 281 -25.37 -6.11 -39.16
N ALA A 282 -26.39 -6.67 -39.80
CA ALA A 282 -26.53 -8.08 -40.06
C ALA A 282 -27.20 -8.24 -41.43
N ASP A 283 -26.45 -8.78 -42.38
CA ASP A 283 -26.89 -9.25 -43.70
C ASP A 283 -26.32 -10.69 -43.76
N ARG A 284 -27.09 -11.78 -43.79
CA ARG A 284 -28.07 -12.22 -44.81
C ARG A 284 -27.50 -12.21 -46.22
N HIS A 285 -27.13 -13.39 -46.70
CA HIS A 285 -27.10 -13.76 -48.10
C HIS A 285 -27.84 -15.09 -48.24
N ASP A 286 -28.92 -15.08 -49.02
CA ASP A 286 -29.52 -16.26 -49.63
C ASP A 286 -29.30 -16.10 -51.14
N HIS A 287 -28.62 -17.05 -51.79
CA HIS A 287 -28.64 -17.28 -53.24
C HIS A 287 -28.06 -18.64 -53.60
#